data_AF-A0A395W8A4-F1
#
_entry.id   AF-A0A395W8A4-F1
#
_cell.length_a   1.000
_cell.length_b   1.000
_cell.length_c   1.000
_cell.angle_alpha   90.00
_cell.angle_beta   90.00
_cell.angle_gamma   90.00
#
_symmetry.space_group_name_H-M   'P 1'
#
loop_
_entity.id
_entity.type
_entity.pdbx_description
1 polymer ?
#
loop_
_entity_poly.entity_id
_entity_poly.type
_entity_poly.pdbx_seq_one_letter_code
_entity_poly.pdbx_strand_id
1 'polypeptide(L)'
;MKKRNLIYTGLLMLSLVTTPVYAQDKRVEVTNGVCMLEEGSASIVIQAHDKQPMNGKTFRMYKLFDAENSSDNASTSYTLNPVYAYKIKQIVSTKLNRSVDDQDVLDYMRSLNNSNNQSEYRQFIEQVQNAIMNLDSYIIHVESTDVNGNIVIDKLHMDFI
;
A
#
# COMPACT_ATOMS: atom_id res chain seq x y z
N MET A 1 -15.58 58.94 -34.97
CA MET A 1 -15.73 58.66 -33.52
C MET A 1 -16.14 57.20 -33.33
N LYS A 2 -15.52 56.54 -32.33
CA LYS A 2 -15.87 55.25 -31.67
C LYS A 2 -15.71 53.93 -32.46
N LYS A 3 -14.48 53.38 -32.46
CA LYS A 3 -14.26 51.93 -32.53
C LYS A 3 -14.16 51.38 -31.10
N ARG A 4 -15.05 50.46 -30.74
CA ARG A 4 -15.01 49.73 -29.46
C ARG A 4 -14.12 48.50 -29.65
N ASN A 5 -12.95 48.49 -29.01
CA ASN A 5 -12.14 47.28 -28.90
C ASN A 5 -12.64 46.50 -27.67
N LEU A 6 -13.36 45.41 -27.92
CA LEU A 6 -13.74 44.44 -26.91
C LEU A 6 -12.48 43.62 -26.57
N ILE A 7 -11.93 43.79 -25.38
CA ILE A 7 -10.86 42.92 -24.88
C ILE A 7 -11.54 41.64 -24.42
N TYR A 8 -11.46 40.59 -25.23
CA TYR A 8 -11.78 39.23 -24.81
C TYR A 8 -10.67 38.73 -23.88
N THR A 9 -10.81 38.98 -22.58
CA THR A 9 -10.07 38.22 -21.56
C THR A 9 -10.69 36.84 -21.47
N GLY A 10 -10.27 35.93 -22.35
CA GLY A 10 -10.62 34.52 -22.28
C GLY A 10 -9.98 33.90 -21.05
N LEU A 11 -10.78 33.65 -20.01
CA LEU A 11 -10.39 32.84 -18.87
C LEU A 11 -10.30 31.38 -19.36
N LEU A 12 -9.07 30.89 -19.56
CA LEU A 12 -8.83 29.49 -19.91
C LEU A 12 -9.11 28.64 -18.66
N MET A 13 -10.34 28.16 -18.52
CA MET A 13 -10.69 27.19 -17.48
C MET A 13 -10.09 25.84 -17.88
N LEU A 14 -8.92 25.52 -17.32
CA LEU A 14 -8.35 24.18 -17.39
C LEU A 14 -9.26 23.25 -16.57
N SER A 15 -10.23 22.64 -17.24
CA SER A 15 -11.05 21.58 -16.67
C SER A 15 -10.13 20.42 -16.34
N LEU A 16 -9.77 20.30 -15.06
CA LEU A 16 -9.25 19.04 -14.52
C LEU A 16 -10.42 18.05 -14.58
N VAL A 17 -10.49 17.28 -15.67
CA VAL A 17 -11.32 16.08 -15.73
C VAL A 17 -10.67 15.09 -14.76
N THR A 18 -11.05 15.18 -13.49
CA THR A 18 -10.75 14.13 -12.52
C THR A 18 -11.61 12.94 -12.89
N THR A 19 -11.09 12.05 -13.73
CA THR A 19 -11.69 10.72 -13.87
C THR A 19 -11.72 10.10 -12.47
N PRO A 20 -12.89 9.67 -11.96
CA PRO A 20 -12.90 8.90 -10.73
C PRO A 20 -12.02 7.66 -10.97
N VAL A 21 -10.92 7.57 -10.24
CA VAL A 21 -10.15 6.32 -10.15
C VAL A 21 -11.03 5.40 -9.32
N TYR A 22 -11.75 4.51 -10.00
CA TYR A 22 -12.40 3.40 -9.33
C TYR A 22 -11.32 2.48 -8.79
N ALA A 23 -11.49 2.03 -7.56
CA ALA A 23 -10.59 1.05 -7.00
C ALA A 23 -10.66 -0.24 -7.85
N GLN A 24 -9.59 -0.58 -8.55
CA GLN A 24 -9.45 -1.79 -9.35
C GLN A 24 -8.69 -2.84 -8.53
N ASP A 25 -9.41 -3.47 -7.59
CA ASP A 25 -8.90 -4.61 -6.84
C ASP A 25 -8.39 -5.71 -7.79
N LYS A 26 -7.10 -6.08 -7.67
CA LYS A 26 -6.52 -7.20 -8.42
C LYS A 26 -6.79 -8.49 -7.66
N ARG A 27 -7.66 -9.34 -8.21
CA ARG A 27 -8.04 -10.61 -7.59
C ARG A 27 -7.11 -11.73 -8.05
N VAL A 28 -6.64 -12.53 -7.10
CA VAL A 28 -5.75 -13.66 -7.34
C VAL A 28 -6.19 -14.84 -6.47
N GLU A 29 -6.09 -16.05 -7.00
CA GLU A 29 -6.42 -17.29 -6.29
C GLU A 29 -5.16 -18.00 -5.84
N VAL A 30 -5.18 -18.53 -4.61
CA VAL A 30 -4.15 -19.45 -4.11
C VAL A 30 -4.62 -20.86 -4.42
N THR A 31 -3.85 -21.55 -5.26
CA THR A 31 -4.09 -22.93 -5.64
C THR A 31 -2.89 -23.78 -5.25
N ASN A 32 -3.14 -24.95 -4.66
CA ASN A 32 -2.11 -25.84 -4.13
C ASN A 32 -1.12 -25.11 -3.19
N GLY A 33 -1.63 -24.14 -2.43
CA GLY A 33 -0.84 -23.36 -1.48
C GLY A 33 -0.02 -22.22 -2.07
N VAL A 34 -0.10 -21.92 -3.37
CA VAL A 34 0.69 -20.82 -3.98
C VAL A 34 -0.19 -19.91 -4.83
N CYS A 35 0.07 -18.60 -4.77
CA CYS A 35 -0.30 -17.64 -5.80
C CYS A 35 0.93 -16.84 -6.25
N MET A 36 0.99 -16.48 -7.53
CA MET A 36 2.11 -15.73 -8.11
C MET A 36 1.60 -14.35 -8.55
N LEU A 37 2.25 -13.28 -8.08
CA LEU A 37 1.90 -11.91 -8.49
C LEU A 37 2.68 -11.43 -9.72
N GLU A 38 3.74 -12.15 -10.09
CA GLU A 38 4.62 -11.91 -11.25
C GLU A 38 5.29 -10.52 -11.25
N GLU A 39 5.67 -10.05 -10.08
CA GLU A 39 6.25 -8.72 -9.89
C GLU A 39 7.74 -8.75 -9.48
N GLY A 40 8.27 -9.89 -9.01
CA GLY A 40 9.69 -9.99 -8.60
C GLY A 40 10.12 -11.36 -8.07
N SER A 41 11.07 -11.37 -7.12
CA SER A 41 11.69 -12.58 -6.58
C SER A 41 11.36 -12.87 -5.12
N ALA A 42 10.69 -11.95 -4.41
CA ALA A 42 10.36 -12.09 -3.01
C ALA A 42 9.05 -12.88 -2.79
N SER A 43 8.89 -13.44 -1.59
CA SER A 43 7.69 -14.21 -1.22
C SER A 43 7.27 -13.96 0.22
N ILE A 44 5.96 -13.99 0.48
CA ILE A 44 5.39 -14.02 1.84
C ILE A 44 4.77 -15.39 2.07
N VAL A 45 5.15 -16.04 3.17
CA VAL A 45 4.51 -17.28 3.64
C VAL A 45 3.58 -16.96 4.80
N ILE A 46 2.31 -17.32 4.66
CA ILE A 46 1.34 -17.27 5.76
C ILE A 46 1.14 -18.69 6.27
N GLN A 47 1.61 -18.92 7.50
CA GLN A 47 1.52 -20.22 8.14
C GLN A 47 0.12 -20.43 8.72
N ALA A 48 -0.44 -21.62 8.49
CA ALA A 48 -1.66 -22.02 9.18
C ALA A 48 -1.38 -22.23 10.68
N HIS A 49 -2.35 -21.86 11.50
CA HIS A 49 -2.35 -22.18 12.91
C HIS A 49 -3.43 -23.22 13.20
N ASP A 50 -3.20 -24.06 14.21
CA ASP A 50 -4.20 -24.98 14.73
C ASP A 50 -5.53 -24.25 14.97
N LYS A 51 -6.61 -24.85 14.45
CA LYS A 51 -8.00 -24.33 14.50
C LYS A 51 -8.26 -23.06 13.68
N GLN A 52 -7.32 -22.64 12.83
CA GLN A 52 -7.50 -21.54 11.88
C GLN A 52 -7.11 -21.97 10.45
N PRO A 53 -7.89 -22.87 9.81
CA PRO A 53 -7.59 -23.35 8.46
C PRO A 53 -7.66 -22.21 7.45
N MET A 54 -6.80 -22.22 6.42
CA MET A 54 -6.73 -21.12 5.44
C MET A 54 -7.72 -21.26 4.28
N ASN A 55 -8.18 -22.47 3.93
CA ASN A 55 -9.12 -22.68 2.83
C ASN A 55 -10.39 -21.83 2.99
N GLY A 56 -10.81 -21.19 1.89
CA GLY A 56 -11.96 -20.29 1.83
C GLY A 56 -11.72 -18.90 2.43
N LYS A 57 -10.58 -18.63 3.06
CA LYS A 57 -10.25 -17.28 3.55
C LYS A 57 -9.89 -16.36 2.39
N THR A 58 -10.07 -15.06 2.65
CA THR A 58 -9.66 -14.01 1.72
C THR A 58 -8.78 -13.02 2.47
N PHE A 59 -7.60 -12.74 1.90
CA PHE A 59 -6.68 -11.74 2.39
C PHE A 59 -6.73 -10.51 1.49
N ARG A 60 -6.54 -9.34 2.09
CA ARG A 60 -6.35 -8.08 1.37
C ARG A 60 -4.93 -7.61 1.65
N MET A 61 -4.13 -7.47 0.59
CA MET A 61 -2.72 -7.11 0.69
C MET A 61 -2.49 -5.71 0.09
N TYR A 62 -1.75 -4.88 0.83
CA TYR A 62 -1.39 -3.53 0.46
C TYR A 62 0.12 -3.37 0.49
N LYS A 63 0.71 -2.95 -0.62
CA LYS A 63 2.13 -2.60 -0.68
C LYS A 63 2.31 -1.15 -0.26
N LEU A 64 2.57 -0.92 1.03
CA LEU A 64 2.63 0.44 1.58
C LEU A 64 3.83 1.25 1.07
N PHE A 65 4.97 0.58 0.88
CA PHE A 65 6.22 1.18 0.41
C PHE A 65 6.79 0.36 -0.74
N ASP A 66 7.37 1.07 -1.70
CA ASP A 66 8.40 0.54 -2.59
C ASP A 66 9.74 0.58 -1.85
N ALA A 67 10.51 -0.50 -1.95
CA ALA A 67 11.82 -0.62 -1.31
C ALA A 67 12.89 -0.86 -2.39
N GLU A 68 13.86 0.04 -2.47
CA GLU A 68 14.92 0.05 -3.47
C GLU A 68 16.29 0.07 -2.79
N ASN A 69 17.13 -0.91 -3.09
CA ASN A 69 18.50 -0.94 -2.60
C ASN A 69 19.39 0.04 -3.36
N SER A 70 20.36 0.62 -2.65
CA SER A 70 21.46 1.34 -3.30
C SER A 70 22.26 0.39 -4.20
N SER A 71 22.94 0.94 -5.20
CA SER A 71 23.72 0.15 -6.19
C SER A 71 24.82 -0.72 -5.57
N ASP A 72 25.27 -0.39 -4.36
CA ASP A 72 26.25 -1.14 -3.58
C ASP A 72 25.64 -2.07 -2.52
N ASN A 73 24.30 -2.19 -2.50
CA ASN A 73 23.52 -2.93 -1.49
C ASN A 73 23.79 -2.52 -0.03
N ALA A 74 24.39 -1.34 0.21
CA ALA A 74 24.70 -0.86 1.55
C ALA A 74 23.51 -0.23 2.27
N SER A 75 22.46 0.15 1.54
CA SER A 75 21.28 0.82 2.09
C SER A 75 20.02 0.49 1.30
N THR A 76 18.86 0.61 1.95
CA THR A 76 17.55 0.47 1.31
C THR A 76 16.77 1.77 1.52
N SER A 77 16.35 2.37 0.42
CA SER A 77 15.44 3.51 0.40
C SER A 77 13.99 3.02 0.34
N TYR A 78 13.09 3.78 0.94
CA TYR A 78 11.66 3.47 0.97
C TYR A 78 10.86 4.66 0.47
N THR A 79 9.99 4.42 -0.50
CA THR A 79 9.09 5.43 -1.06
C THR A 79 7.65 5.01 -0.80
N LEU A 80 6.80 5.91 -0.31
CA LEU A 80 5.40 5.57 -0.09
C LEU A 80 4.70 5.30 -1.41
N ASN A 81 3.93 4.22 -1.45
CA ASN A 81 3.11 3.93 -2.61
C ASN A 81 2.10 5.09 -2.82
N PRO A 82 2.07 5.70 -4.02
CA PRO A 82 1.27 6.89 -4.29
C PRO A 82 -0.23 6.66 -4.10
N VAL A 83 -0.72 5.42 -4.24
CA VAL A 83 -2.12 5.05 -3.97
C VAL A 83 -2.50 5.36 -2.53
N TYR A 84 -1.62 5.07 -1.58
CA TYR A 84 -1.90 5.18 -0.14
C TYR A 84 -1.28 6.42 0.52
N ALA A 85 -0.29 7.04 -0.14
CA ALA A 85 0.57 8.08 0.43
C ALA A 85 -0.23 9.22 1.09
N TYR A 86 -1.24 9.76 0.41
CA TYR A 86 -2.05 10.86 0.94
C TYR A 86 -2.71 10.50 2.28
N LYS A 87 -3.38 9.34 2.35
CA LYS A 87 -4.10 8.90 3.56
C LYS A 87 -3.15 8.61 4.72
N ILE A 88 -2.03 7.96 4.44
CA ILE A 88 -1.04 7.62 5.47
C ILE A 88 -0.37 8.90 6.00
N LYS A 89 0.03 9.83 5.12
CA LYS A 89 0.58 11.13 5.52
C LYS A 89 -0.39 11.96 6.36
N GLN A 90 -1.69 11.93 6.06
CA GLN A 90 -2.69 12.61 6.91
C GLN A 90 -2.72 12.06 8.34
N ILE A 91 -2.65 10.73 8.50
CA ILE A 91 -2.62 10.09 9.82
C ILE A 91 -1.37 10.52 10.59
N VAL A 92 -0.19 10.41 9.97
CA VAL A 92 1.08 10.75 10.63
C VAL A 92 1.20 12.26 10.89
N SER A 93 0.77 13.10 9.96
CA SER A 93 0.72 14.56 10.14
C SER A 93 -0.12 14.95 11.36
N THR A 94 -1.26 14.28 11.57
CA THR A 94 -2.10 14.49 12.75
C THR A 94 -1.39 14.06 14.03
N LYS A 95 -0.65 12.94 14.00
CA LYS A 95 0.10 12.44 15.16
C LYS A 95 1.29 13.32 15.54
N LEU A 96 1.98 13.87 14.54
CA LEU A 96 3.16 14.72 14.75
C LEU A 96 2.84 16.21 14.84
N ASN A 97 1.60 16.61 14.57
CA ASN A 97 1.15 17.99 14.51
C ASN A 97 2.01 18.89 13.60
N ARG A 98 2.38 18.36 12.43
CA ARG A 98 3.16 19.08 11.40
C ARG A 98 2.96 18.47 10.03
N SER A 99 3.39 19.16 8.98
CA SER A 99 3.51 18.56 7.65
C SER A 99 4.57 17.47 7.64
N VAL A 100 4.36 16.43 6.82
CA VAL A 100 5.19 15.23 6.79
C VAL A 100 5.48 14.80 5.35
N ASP A 101 6.68 14.27 5.13
CA ASP A 101 7.08 13.58 3.90
C ASP A 101 7.09 12.05 4.08
N ASP A 102 7.64 11.31 3.11
CA ASP A 102 7.71 9.85 3.15
C ASP A 102 8.64 9.35 4.26
N GLN A 103 9.74 10.08 4.50
CA GLN A 103 10.74 9.74 5.51
C GLN A 103 10.17 9.91 6.92
N ASP A 104 9.39 10.97 7.14
CA ASP A 104 8.68 11.21 8.39
C ASP A 104 7.69 10.09 8.75
N VAL A 105 6.99 9.55 7.75
CA VAL A 105 6.07 8.41 7.93
C VAL A 105 6.86 7.17 8.33
N LEU A 106 7.96 6.89 7.63
CA LEU A 106 8.82 5.75 7.91
C LEU A 106 9.41 5.82 9.32
N ASP A 107 9.91 6.99 9.73
CA ASP A 107 10.50 7.20 11.04
C ASP A 107 9.46 7.10 12.15
N TYR A 108 8.25 7.61 11.91
CA TYR A 108 7.13 7.42 12.84
C TYR A 108 6.80 5.92 13.00
N MET A 109 6.64 5.17 11.91
CA MET A 109 6.36 3.73 11.96
C MET A 109 7.46 2.96 12.70
N ARG A 110 8.73 3.28 12.44
CA ARG A 110 9.87 2.69 13.16
C ARG A 110 9.85 3.00 14.64
N SER A 111 9.50 4.23 15.02
CA SER A 111 9.41 4.63 16.44
C SER A 111 8.38 3.81 17.22
N LEU A 112 7.31 3.35 16.56
CA LEU A 112 6.26 2.50 17.14
C LEU A 112 6.66 1.03 17.22
N ASN A 113 7.57 0.58 16.35
CA ASN A 113 8.00 -0.82 16.26
C ASN A 113 9.05 -1.17 17.32
N ASN A 114 8.66 -1.11 18.59
CA ASN A 114 9.46 -1.59 19.72
C ASN A 114 8.58 -2.38 20.70
N SER A 115 9.19 -3.16 21.59
CA SER A 115 8.47 -4.06 22.50
C SER A 115 7.50 -3.34 23.45
N ASN A 116 7.74 -2.08 23.77
CA ASN A 116 6.95 -1.31 24.72
C ASN A 116 5.73 -0.65 24.05
N ASN A 117 5.76 -0.46 22.73
CA ASN A 117 4.75 0.30 21.98
C ASN A 117 3.86 -0.58 21.10
N GLN A 118 3.80 -1.89 21.35
CA GLN A 118 3.02 -2.84 20.52
C GLN A 118 1.53 -2.49 20.44
N SER A 119 0.95 -1.91 21.49
CA SER A 119 -0.45 -1.45 21.45
C SER A 119 -0.63 -0.26 20.51
N GLU A 120 0.27 0.73 20.58
CA GLU A 120 0.21 1.90 19.71
C GLU A 120 0.48 1.53 18.26
N TYR A 121 1.42 0.61 18.02
CA TYR A 121 1.69 0.07 16.69
C TYR A 121 0.44 -0.58 16.10
N ARG A 122 -0.26 -1.45 16.86
CA ARG A 122 -1.52 -2.05 16.41
C ARG A 122 -2.58 -1.01 16.07
N GLN A 123 -2.80 -0.03 16.96
CA GLN A 123 -3.77 1.05 16.72
C GLN A 123 -3.41 1.89 15.50
N PHE A 124 -2.13 2.13 15.25
CA PHE A 124 -1.67 2.83 14.06
C PHE A 124 -1.95 2.03 12.79
N ILE A 125 -1.62 0.73 12.77
CA ILE A 125 -1.90 -0.15 11.63
C ILE A 125 -3.42 -0.26 11.36
N GLU A 126 -4.25 -0.33 12.40
CA GLU A 126 -5.72 -0.30 12.26
C GLU A 126 -6.22 1.01 11.64
N GLN A 127 -5.68 2.17 12.05
CA GLN A 127 -6.01 3.46 11.44
C GLN A 127 -5.61 3.51 9.96
N VAL A 128 -4.42 3.00 9.63
CA VAL A 128 -3.97 2.91 8.24
C VAL A 128 -4.90 2.00 7.44
N GLN A 129 -5.19 0.79 7.93
CA GLN A 129 -6.09 -0.16 7.29
C GLN A 129 -7.46 0.46 7.00
N ASN A 130 -8.08 1.11 8.00
CA ASN A 130 -9.38 1.75 7.84
C ASN A 130 -9.35 2.90 6.82
N ALA A 131 -8.25 3.66 6.77
CA ALA A 131 -8.12 4.78 5.85
C ALA A 131 -7.92 4.35 4.38
N ILE A 132 -7.36 3.16 4.16
CA ILE A 132 -7.03 2.64 2.82
C ILE A 132 -7.95 1.50 2.37
N MET A 133 -8.93 1.07 3.18
CA MET A 133 -9.74 -0.13 2.91
C MET A 133 -10.53 -0.13 1.59
N ASN A 134 -10.79 1.06 1.04
CA ASN A 134 -11.52 1.27 -0.20
C ASN A 134 -10.60 1.65 -1.37
N LEU A 135 -9.29 1.58 -1.19
CA LEU A 135 -8.28 1.85 -2.22
C LEU A 135 -7.82 0.54 -2.87
N ASP A 136 -7.13 0.66 -4.01
CA ASP A 136 -6.61 -0.48 -4.77
C ASP A 136 -5.81 -1.42 -3.90
N SER A 137 -6.04 -2.72 -4.06
CA SER A 137 -5.35 -3.74 -3.31
C SER A 137 -5.34 -5.08 -4.04
N TYR A 138 -4.52 -5.99 -3.54
CA TYR A 138 -4.57 -7.39 -3.92
C TYR A 138 -5.61 -8.11 -3.08
N ILE A 139 -6.56 -8.78 -3.74
CA ILE A 139 -7.53 -9.68 -3.10
C ILE A 139 -7.11 -11.10 -3.36
N ILE A 140 -6.63 -11.76 -2.32
CA ILE A 140 -6.05 -13.10 -2.40
C ILE A 140 -7.06 -14.07 -1.79
N HIS A 141 -7.73 -14.85 -2.64
CA HIS A 141 -8.67 -15.87 -2.22
C HIS A 141 -7.97 -17.22 -2.10
N VAL A 142 -8.17 -17.94 -0.99
CA VAL A 142 -7.53 -19.24 -0.78
C VAL A 142 -8.46 -20.37 -1.21
N GLU A 143 -8.23 -20.90 -2.42
CA GLU A 143 -8.95 -22.07 -2.92
C GLU A 143 -8.39 -23.35 -2.27
N SER A 144 -7.06 -23.49 -2.26
CA SER A 144 -6.39 -24.63 -1.62
C SER A 144 -5.02 -24.28 -1.05
N THR A 145 -4.61 -25.06 -0.06
CA THR A 145 -3.38 -24.88 0.72
C THR A 145 -2.33 -25.93 0.38
N ASP A 146 -1.11 -25.76 0.89
CA ASP A 146 -0.09 -26.81 0.85
C ASP A 146 -0.42 -27.97 1.81
N VAL A 147 0.43 -28.99 1.84
CA VAL A 147 0.25 -30.18 2.72
C VAL A 147 0.23 -29.85 4.22
N ASN A 148 0.74 -28.68 4.62
CA ASN A 148 0.80 -28.20 5.99
C ASN A 148 -0.31 -27.15 6.28
N GLY A 149 -1.17 -26.84 5.31
CA GLY A 149 -2.22 -25.82 5.44
C GLY A 149 -1.75 -24.38 5.17
N ASN A 150 -0.48 -24.17 4.80
CA ASN A 150 0.07 -22.84 4.56
C ASN A 150 -0.28 -22.32 3.16
N ILE A 151 -0.05 -21.02 2.97
CA ILE A 151 -0.07 -20.37 1.67
C ILE A 151 1.19 -19.54 1.44
N VAL A 152 1.60 -19.44 0.18
CA VAL A 152 2.72 -18.63 -0.30
C VAL A 152 2.20 -17.63 -1.32
N ILE A 153 2.47 -16.35 -1.07
CA ILE A 153 2.31 -15.27 -2.03
C ILE A 153 3.69 -15.04 -2.64
N ASP A 154 3.89 -15.55 -3.85
CA ASP A 154 5.18 -15.57 -4.54
C ASP A 154 5.29 -14.47 -5.60
N LYS A 155 6.52 -14.22 -6.04
CA LYS A 155 6.86 -13.24 -7.07
C LYS A 155 6.45 -11.82 -6.72
N LEU A 156 6.70 -11.40 -5.48
CA LEU A 156 6.53 -10.02 -5.05
C LEU A 156 7.69 -9.15 -5.56
N HIS A 157 7.36 -7.95 -6.03
CA HIS A 157 8.37 -6.96 -6.39
C HIS A 157 9.03 -6.41 -5.14
N MET A 158 10.30 -6.74 -4.98
CA MET A 158 11.22 -6.07 -4.08
C MET A 158 12.55 -5.98 -4.82
N ASP A 159 13.12 -4.79 -4.92
CA ASP A 159 14.42 -4.59 -5.58
C ASP A 159 15.56 -5.02 -4.65
N PHE A 160 15.58 -6.32 -4.32
CA PHE A 160 16.72 -6.99 -3.69
C PHE A 160 17.52 -7.69 -4.80
N ILE A 161 18.69 -7.14 -5.15
CA ILE A 161 19.67 -7.76 -6.04
C ILE A 161 20.64 -8.60 -5.23
#